data_AF-A0A9D2S5C4-F1
#
_entry.id   AF-A0A9D2S5C4-F1
#
_cell.length_a   1.000
_cell.length_b   1.000
_cell.length_c   1.000
_cell.angle_alpha   90.00
_cell.angle_beta   90.00
_cell.angle_gamma   90.00
#
_symmetry.space_group_name_H-M   'P 1'
#
loop_
_entity.id
_entity.type
_entity.pdbx_description
1 polymer ?
#
loop_
_entity_poly.entity_id
_entity_poly.type
_entity_poly.pdbx_seq_one_letter_code
_entity_poly.pdbx_strand_id
1 'polypeptide(L)'
;MAELVYDSTGRLLFTEEMKKEYTLLMPQMLPVHFGMMARLLEREGFKVETLNTTGRQIVETGQKYVHNDTCYPALLVIGQLIDAVQSGKYDVHKVGLLITQTGGGCRASNYIHLLRKALKKAGLEFVPVVSVNLSGLEKNPGFKLTIPFLRKAVFAMMYGDLIVQTSNQVRPYEVTPGQTDETIHQCMDRLLHGMDQGKGLSYPQMCENFKWIVQAFRDIPVQGPPKVRVGVVGEIYIKYSPLGNNNLEHFLLSEGAEPVVPGLTDFIIFKINNREVDVDLYGGKWIKKKVCQIFENYVKKCQRAMIAAMAEGGFRAPGTFDDLRRLIHGYLGEGNKMGEGWLLTAEMLELIHSGTPNIVCTQPFGCLPNHIVGKGMIRKLKDDYPYSNIVAIDYDPSATQINQENRIKLMLANARALAKEESAQTAPQAAEDRTPVGV
;
A
#
# COMPACT_ATOMS: atom_id res chain seq x y z
N MET A 1 -34.57 11.52 9.67
CA MET A 1 -33.47 11.73 10.63
C MET A 1 -33.23 10.38 11.25
N ALA A 2 -32.04 9.83 11.02
CA ALA A 2 -31.63 8.57 11.63
C ALA A 2 -31.72 8.65 13.16
N GLU A 3 -32.21 7.58 13.79
CA GLU A 3 -32.22 7.44 15.24
C GLU A 3 -30.80 7.15 15.74
N LEU A 4 -30.37 7.84 16.80
CA LEU A 4 -29.07 7.59 17.42
C LEU A 4 -29.16 6.37 18.33
N VAL A 5 -28.57 5.26 17.90
CA VAL A 5 -28.57 4.00 18.67
C VAL A 5 -27.19 3.79 19.27
N TYR A 6 -27.13 3.56 20.58
CA TYR A 6 -25.90 3.29 21.31
C TYR A 6 -25.86 1.83 21.78
N ASP A 7 -24.67 1.21 21.78
CA ASP A 7 -24.49 -0.09 22.43
C ASP A 7 -24.28 0.04 23.95
N SER A 8 -24.15 -1.11 24.63
CA SER A 8 -23.97 -1.18 26.09
C SER A 8 -22.71 -0.48 26.62
N THR A 9 -21.76 -0.13 25.76
CA THR A 9 -20.55 0.61 26.12
C THR A 9 -20.69 2.13 25.93
N GLY A 10 -21.87 2.59 25.48
CA GLY A 10 -22.11 3.99 25.13
C GLY A 10 -21.53 4.38 23.77
N ARG A 11 -21.15 3.40 22.93
CA ARG A 11 -20.65 3.66 21.57
C ARG A 11 -21.82 3.88 20.62
N LEU A 12 -21.79 4.98 19.88
CA LEU A 12 -22.75 5.26 18.82
C LEU A 12 -22.57 4.25 17.66
N LEU A 13 -23.66 3.61 17.27
CA LEU A 13 -23.71 2.65 16.19
C LEU A 13 -24.11 3.32 14.88
N PHE A 14 -23.44 2.95 13.79
CA PHE A 14 -23.89 3.34 12.46
C PHE A 14 -25.10 2.50 12.04
N THR A 15 -26.27 3.12 11.90
CA THR A 15 -27.55 2.44 11.64
C THR A 15 -27.90 2.33 10.15
N GLU A 16 -28.94 1.56 9.81
CA GLU A 16 -29.42 1.41 8.42
C GLU A 16 -30.01 2.72 7.87
N GLU A 17 -30.57 3.57 8.73
CA GLU A 17 -31.02 4.92 8.38
C GLU A 17 -29.82 5.82 8.09
N MET A 18 -28.76 5.74 8.92
CA MET A 18 -27.52 6.47 8.69
C MET A 18 -26.88 6.10 7.35
N LYS A 19 -26.97 4.83 6.92
CA LYS A 19 -26.50 4.41 5.58
C LYS A 19 -27.09 5.25 4.44
N LYS A 20 -28.36 5.66 4.55
CA LYS A 20 -29.07 6.45 3.53
C LYS A 20 -28.83 7.95 3.69
N GLU A 21 -28.67 8.42 4.92
CA GLU A 21 -28.62 9.85 5.23
C GLU A 21 -27.17 10.39 5.27
N TYR A 22 -26.21 9.65 5.84
CA TYR A 22 -24.88 10.13 6.22
C TYR A 22 -23.84 9.94 5.12
N THR A 23 -22.86 10.84 5.06
CA THR A 23 -21.64 10.69 4.26
C THR A 23 -20.54 10.07 5.11
N LEU A 24 -19.96 8.97 4.65
CA LEU A 24 -18.83 8.29 5.27
C LEU A 24 -17.51 8.84 4.72
N LEU A 25 -16.69 9.44 5.58
CA LEU A 25 -15.36 9.91 5.23
C LEU A 25 -14.35 8.76 5.38
N MET A 26 -13.59 8.50 4.33
CA MET A 26 -12.58 7.46 4.29
C MET A 26 -11.19 8.07 4.12
N PRO A 27 -10.20 7.77 4.99
CA PRO A 27 -8.84 8.27 4.82
C PRO A 27 -8.18 7.64 3.59
N GLN A 28 -7.30 8.39 2.91
CA GLN A 28 -6.58 7.91 1.73
C GLN A 28 -5.28 7.18 2.12
N MET A 29 -4.96 6.10 1.39
CA MET A 29 -3.68 5.41 1.47
C MET A 29 -3.21 4.93 0.10
N LEU A 30 -4.05 4.23 -0.65
CA LEU A 30 -3.74 3.67 -1.97
C LEU A 30 -4.71 4.24 -3.01
N PRO A 31 -4.36 5.32 -3.74
CA PRO A 31 -5.33 6.06 -4.55
C PRO A 31 -6.12 5.21 -5.55
N VAL A 32 -5.46 4.29 -6.24
CA VAL A 32 -6.12 3.38 -7.20
C VAL A 32 -7.03 2.39 -6.46
N HIS A 33 -6.50 1.64 -5.49
CA HIS A 33 -7.24 0.60 -4.77
C HIS A 33 -8.41 1.18 -3.98
N PHE A 34 -8.17 2.25 -3.23
CA PHE A 34 -9.18 2.91 -2.40
C PHE A 34 -10.16 3.70 -3.23
N GLY A 35 -9.74 4.24 -4.39
CA GLY A 35 -10.64 4.78 -5.39
C GLY A 35 -11.65 3.72 -5.87
N MET A 36 -11.18 2.54 -6.29
CA MET A 36 -12.07 1.44 -6.65
C MET A 36 -12.95 0.99 -5.48
N MET A 37 -12.39 0.88 -4.28
CA MET A 37 -13.14 0.50 -3.07
C MET A 37 -14.26 1.48 -2.73
N ALA A 38 -14.00 2.79 -2.80
CA ALA A 38 -14.98 3.82 -2.54
C ALA A 38 -16.16 3.69 -3.52
N ARG A 39 -15.88 3.50 -4.81
CA ARG A 39 -16.91 3.27 -5.83
C ARG A 39 -17.68 1.98 -5.57
N LEU A 40 -17.03 0.90 -5.15
CA LEU A 40 -17.73 -0.33 -4.76
C LEU A 40 -18.66 -0.12 -3.57
N LEU A 41 -18.24 0.64 -2.56
CA LEU A 41 -19.10 1.00 -1.42
C LEU A 41 -20.29 1.87 -1.85
N GLU A 42 -20.07 2.82 -2.75
CA GLU A 42 -21.17 3.60 -3.33
C GLU A 42 -22.23 2.72 -4.00
N ARG A 43 -21.81 1.67 -4.71
CA ARG A 43 -22.71 0.68 -5.32
C ARG A 43 -23.49 -0.16 -4.32
N GLU A 44 -22.95 -0.38 -3.13
CA GLU A 44 -23.69 -1.01 -2.02
C GLU A 44 -24.65 -0.04 -1.32
N GLY A 45 -24.76 1.22 -1.80
CA GLY A 45 -25.69 2.23 -1.32
C GLY A 45 -25.15 3.09 -0.18
N PHE A 46 -23.83 3.11 0.04
CA PHE A 46 -23.20 4.05 0.97
C PHE A 46 -22.90 5.38 0.27
N LYS A 47 -22.96 6.51 0.99
CA LYS A 47 -22.34 7.75 0.51
C LYS A 47 -20.92 7.79 1.05
N VAL A 48 -19.91 7.71 0.20
CA VAL A 48 -18.50 7.65 0.64
C VAL A 48 -17.74 8.79 -0.01
N GLU A 49 -16.89 9.46 0.78
CA GLU A 49 -15.92 10.43 0.25
C GLU A 49 -14.52 10.06 0.74
N THR A 50 -13.59 9.90 -0.21
CA THR A 50 -12.18 9.64 0.12
C THR A 50 -11.45 10.96 0.35
N LEU A 51 -10.78 11.09 1.50
CA LEU A 51 -10.07 12.30 1.90
C LEU A 51 -8.70 12.37 1.22
N ASN A 52 -8.60 13.22 0.20
CA ASN A 52 -7.34 13.53 -0.49
C ASN A 52 -6.70 14.84 0.01
N THR A 53 -7.11 15.33 1.18
CA THR A 53 -6.54 16.53 1.78
C THR A 53 -5.10 16.31 2.19
N THR A 54 -4.27 17.34 2.00
CA THR A 54 -2.85 17.36 2.37
C THR A 54 -2.52 18.64 3.14
N GLY A 55 -1.36 18.67 3.78
CA GLY A 55 -0.83 19.87 4.42
C GLY A 55 -0.59 19.74 5.93
N ARG A 56 0.10 20.73 6.48
CA ARG A 56 0.58 20.75 7.87
C ARG A 56 -0.55 20.83 8.90
N GLN A 57 -1.68 21.43 8.54
CA GLN A 57 -2.86 21.53 9.40
C GLN A 57 -3.38 20.15 9.85
N ILE A 58 -3.23 19.12 9.01
CA ILE A 58 -3.59 17.73 9.37
C ILE A 58 -2.71 17.22 10.51
N VAL A 59 -1.40 17.49 10.42
CA VAL A 59 -0.42 17.12 11.45
C VAL A 59 -0.75 17.85 12.75
N GLU A 60 -1.00 19.16 12.68
CA GLU A 60 -1.34 20.00 13.83
C GLU A 60 -2.65 19.56 14.52
N THR A 61 -3.68 19.24 13.73
CA THR A 61 -4.94 18.66 14.22
C THR A 61 -4.70 17.31 14.91
N GLY A 62 -3.89 16.45 14.31
CA GLY A 62 -3.47 15.17 14.92
C GLY A 62 -2.75 15.35 16.26
N GLN A 63 -1.79 16.28 16.33
CA GLN A 63 -1.07 16.63 17.56
C GLN A 63 -2.00 17.19 18.64
N LYS A 64 -2.97 18.03 18.25
CA LYS A 64 -3.95 18.64 19.14
C LYS A 64 -4.85 17.60 19.81
N TYR A 65 -5.39 16.63 19.05
CA TYR A 65 -6.44 15.74 19.58
C TYR A 65 -5.97 14.34 19.98
N VAL A 66 -4.86 13.83 19.45
CA VAL A 66 -4.32 12.51 19.81
C VAL A 66 -3.27 12.66 20.92
N HIS A 67 -2.01 12.85 20.56
CA HIS A 67 -0.84 13.26 21.37
C HIS A 67 0.43 13.02 20.54
N ASN A 68 1.54 13.68 20.89
CA ASN A 68 2.81 13.59 20.13
C ASN A 68 3.49 12.21 20.21
N ASP A 69 3.29 11.45 21.29
CA ASP A 69 3.92 10.12 21.47
C ASP A 69 3.17 8.95 20.78
N THR A 70 2.25 9.26 19.85
CA THR A 70 1.57 8.23 19.06
C THR A 70 2.37 7.91 17.79
N CYS A 71 2.10 6.78 17.16
CA CYS A 71 2.76 6.50 15.88
C CYS A 71 2.27 7.46 14.79
N TYR A 72 3.18 7.94 13.95
CA TYR A 72 2.90 8.99 12.98
C TYR A 72 1.71 8.69 12.04
N PRO A 73 1.47 7.44 11.56
CA PRO A 73 0.29 7.13 10.75
C PRO A 73 -1.02 7.32 11.52
N ALA A 74 -1.06 6.99 12.82
CA ALA A 74 -2.25 7.23 13.64
C ALA A 74 -2.57 8.73 13.72
N LEU A 75 -1.52 9.53 13.92
CA LEU A 75 -1.61 10.97 14.00
C LEU A 75 -2.16 11.56 12.70
N LEU A 76 -1.63 11.14 11.55
CA LEU A 76 -2.08 11.60 10.24
C LEU A 76 -3.52 11.17 9.93
N VAL A 77 -3.84 9.88 10.09
CA VAL A 77 -5.19 9.36 9.77
C VAL A 77 -6.25 10.01 10.64
N ILE A 78 -6.02 10.08 11.95
CA ILE A 78 -6.98 10.69 12.89
C ILE A 78 -7.04 12.20 12.68
N GLY A 79 -5.89 12.84 12.47
CA GLY A 79 -5.80 14.27 12.15
C GLY A 79 -6.61 14.61 10.91
N GLN A 80 -6.46 13.83 9.83
CA GLN A 80 -7.14 14.06 8.55
C GLN A 80 -8.66 13.92 8.69
N LEU A 81 -9.12 12.91 9.45
CA LEU A 81 -10.54 12.69 9.68
C LEU A 81 -11.17 13.82 10.52
N ILE A 82 -10.50 14.27 11.59
CA ILE A 82 -11.02 15.37 12.42
C ILE A 82 -10.97 16.70 11.66
N ASP A 83 -9.88 16.97 10.95
CA ASP A 83 -9.72 18.17 10.11
C ASP A 83 -10.85 18.26 9.07
N ALA A 84 -11.16 17.15 8.39
CA ALA A 84 -12.25 17.09 7.46
C ALA A 84 -13.61 17.39 8.11
N VAL A 85 -13.92 16.80 9.26
CA VAL A 85 -15.18 17.10 9.99
C VAL A 85 -15.24 18.58 10.42
N GLN A 86 -14.11 19.18 10.81
CA GLN A 86 -14.03 20.58 11.25
C GLN A 86 -13.91 21.60 10.11
N SER A 87 -13.74 21.17 8.86
CA SER A 87 -13.54 22.02 7.69
C SER A 87 -14.71 22.94 7.32
N GLY A 88 -15.92 22.67 7.85
CA GLY A 88 -17.16 23.34 7.46
C GLY A 88 -17.78 22.85 6.15
N LYS A 89 -17.14 21.90 5.44
CA LYS A 89 -17.68 21.31 4.20
C LYS A 89 -18.87 20.37 4.42
N TYR A 90 -18.97 19.76 5.59
CA TYR A 90 -19.95 18.72 5.89
C TYR A 90 -20.93 19.15 6.99
N ASP A 91 -22.15 18.65 6.91
CA ASP A 91 -23.06 18.62 8.07
C ASP A 91 -22.51 17.60 9.08
N VAL A 92 -21.97 18.09 10.19
CA VAL A 92 -21.35 17.26 11.23
C VAL A 92 -22.33 16.29 11.89
N HIS A 93 -23.64 16.51 11.77
CA HIS A 93 -24.69 15.60 12.24
C HIS A 93 -25.13 14.58 11.19
N LYS A 94 -24.53 14.61 9.99
CA LYS A 94 -24.77 13.66 8.90
C LYS A 94 -23.46 13.16 8.28
N VAL A 95 -22.42 13.06 9.11
CA VAL A 95 -21.12 12.51 8.71
C VAL A 95 -20.77 11.33 9.60
N GLY A 96 -20.15 10.31 9.02
CA GLY A 96 -19.53 9.20 9.75
C GLY A 96 -18.11 8.97 9.27
N LEU A 97 -17.30 8.27 10.06
CA LEU A 97 -15.89 8.06 9.76
C LEU A 97 -15.61 6.58 9.53
N LEU A 98 -14.93 6.24 8.45
CA LEU A 98 -14.41 4.91 8.18
C LEU A 98 -12.95 4.82 8.62
N ILE A 99 -12.62 3.73 9.31
CA ILE A 99 -11.22 3.42 9.65
C ILE A 99 -10.99 1.92 9.57
N THR A 100 -9.86 1.52 9.00
CA THR A 100 -9.50 0.09 8.94
C THR A 100 -9.01 -0.39 10.30
N GLN A 101 -9.28 -1.66 10.62
CA GLN A 101 -8.81 -2.27 11.85
C GLN A 101 -8.25 -3.67 11.57
N THR A 102 -6.94 -3.82 11.74
CA THR A 102 -6.23 -5.06 11.35
C THR A 102 -6.32 -6.17 12.39
N GLY A 103 -6.57 -5.83 13.67
CA GLY A 103 -6.63 -6.81 14.77
C GLY A 103 -5.31 -7.53 15.02
N GLY A 104 -4.18 -6.92 14.66
CA GLY A 104 -2.82 -7.38 14.97
C GLY A 104 -2.23 -6.72 16.22
N GLY A 105 -0.97 -7.01 16.54
CA GLY A 105 -0.29 -6.47 17.74
C GLY A 105 0.39 -5.10 17.55
N CYS A 106 0.23 -4.43 16.41
CA CYS A 106 0.70 -3.05 16.24
C CYS A 106 -0.39 -2.03 16.63
N ARG A 107 -0.03 -0.74 16.65
CA ARG A 107 -0.95 0.33 17.04
C ARG A 107 -2.16 0.49 16.11
N ALA A 108 -2.12 -0.01 14.87
CA ALA A 108 -3.23 0.06 13.92
C ALA A 108 -4.54 -0.50 14.49
N SER A 109 -4.48 -1.56 15.31
CA SER A 109 -5.65 -2.13 16.00
C SER A 109 -6.31 -1.15 16.98
N ASN A 110 -5.55 -0.19 17.51
CA ASN A 110 -5.97 0.80 18.48
C ASN A 110 -6.38 2.15 17.85
N TYR A 111 -6.19 2.35 16.55
CA TYR A 111 -6.49 3.64 15.90
C TYR A 111 -7.94 4.05 16.10
N ILE A 112 -8.87 3.10 16.07
CA ILE A 112 -10.29 3.36 16.29
C ILE A 112 -10.59 3.88 17.70
N HIS A 113 -9.94 3.34 18.72
CA HIS A 113 -10.09 3.80 20.10
C HIS A 113 -9.45 5.18 20.29
N LEU A 114 -8.30 5.41 19.67
CA LEU A 114 -7.64 6.72 19.65
C LEU A 114 -8.50 7.76 18.93
N LEU A 115 -9.12 7.41 17.80
CA LEU A 115 -10.03 8.28 17.05
C LEU A 115 -11.23 8.68 17.92
N ARG A 116 -11.90 7.73 18.59
CA ARG A 116 -13.03 8.04 19.48
C ARG A 116 -12.63 8.95 20.64
N LYS A 117 -11.46 8.69 21.25
CA LYS A 117 -10.92 9.57 22.30
C LYS A 117 -10.66 10.99 21.76
N ALA A 118 -10.11 11.09 20.55
CA ALA A 118 -9.83 12.35 19.89
C ALA A 118 -11.12 13.11 19.52
N LEU A 119 -12.15 12.42 19.02
CA LEU A 119 -13.48 12.98 18.77
C LEU A 119 -14.11 13.52 20.05
N LYS A 120 -14.06 12.77 21.15
CA LYS A 120 -14.54 13.23 22.45
C LYS A 120 -13.84 14.53 22.90
N LYS A 121 -12.51 14.59 22.75
CA LYS A 121 -11.73 15.80 23.05
C LYS A 121 -12.08 16.98 22.14
N ALA A 122 -12.52 16.70 20.90
CA ALA A 122 -12.97 17.69 19.93
C ALA A 122 -14.45 18.08 20.09
N GLY A 123 -15.20 17.48 21.02
CA GLY A 123 -16.65 17.68 21.15
C GLY A 123 -17.48 17.04 20.04
N LEU A 124 -16.93 16.04 19.34
CA LEU A 124 -17.50 15.35 18.17
C LEU A 124 -17.89 13.90 18.47
N GLU A 125 -18.16 13.54 19.72
CA GLU A 125 -18.47 12.16 20.11
C GLU A 125 -19.77 11.60 19.50
N PHE A 126 -20.63 12.49 18.97
CA PHE A 126 -21.83 12.15 18.22
C PHE A 126 -21.57 11.73 16.75
N VAL A 127 -20.32 11.80 16.27
CA VAL A 127 -19.96 11.34 14.93
C VAL A 127 -19.69 9.83 14.97
N PRO A 128 -20.48 8.99 14.26
CA PRO A 128 -20.28 7.54 14.28
C PRO A 128 -18.95 7.13 13.62
N VAL A 129 -18.28 6.15 14.21
CA VAL A 129 -17.02 5.59 13.70
C VAL A 129 -17.21 4.12 13.35
N VAL A 130 -17.01 3.80 12.07
CA VAL A 130 -17.20 2.48 11.49
C VAL A 130 -15.85 1.81 11.24
N SER A 131 -15.64 0.69 11.94
CA SER A 131 -14.48 -0.18 11.73
C SER A 131 -14.65 -1.02 10.46
N VAL A 132 -13.72 -0.88 9.52
CA VAL A 132 -13.61 -1.76 8.35
C VAL A 132 -12.66 -2.90 8.69
N ASN A 133 -13.22 -4.06 9.04
CA ASN A 133 -12.46 -5.26 9.37
C ASN A 133 -13.21 -6.54 8.98
N LEU A 134 -12.46 -7.59 8.65
CA LEU A 134 -13.02 -8.92 8.31
C LEU A 134 -13.14 -9.85 9.52
N SER A 135 -12.70 -9.40 10.70
CA SER A 135 -12.68 -10.21 11.94
C SER A 135 -13.94 -10.04 12.79
N GLY A 136 -14.89 -9.19 12.37
CA GLY A 136 -16.12 -8.91 13.11
C GLY A 136 -15.88 -8.24 14.46
N LEU A 137 -14.76 -7.50 14.61
CA LEU A 137 -14.33 -6.89 15.88
C LEU A 137 -15.36 -5.90 16.43
N GLU A 138 -16.07 -5.22 15.53
CA GLU A 138 -17.11 -4.26 15.88
C GLU A 138 -18.27 -4.37 14.90
N LYS A 139 -19.48 -4.50 15.46
CA LYS A 139 -20.72 -4.55 14.67
C LYS A 139 -21.30 -3.16 14.55
N ASN A 140 -21.76 -2.83 13.34
CA ASN A 140 -22.52 -1.64 13.00
C ASN A 140 -23.71 -2.09 12.15
N PRO A 141 -24.96 -1.89 12.60
CA PRO A 141 -26.13 -2.40 11.88
C PRO A 141 -26.16 -1.99 10.41
N GLY A 142 -25.91 -0.72 10.11
CA GLY A 142 -25.91 -0.17 8.75
C GLY A 142 -24.67 -0.45 7.92
N PHE A 143 -23.65 -1.11 8.48
CA PHE A 143 -22.42 -1.44 7.76
C PHE A 143 -22.24 -2.96 7.67
N LYS A 144 -22.89 -3.54 6.67
CA LYS A 144 -22.81 -4.98 6.35
C LYS A 144 -22.17 -5.17 4.98
N LEU A 145 -21.07 -5.92 4.95
CA LEU A 145 -20.39 -6.29 3.72
C LEU A 145 -20.83 -7.69 3.29
N THR A 146 -21.36 -7.81 2.08
CA THR A 146 -21.87 -9.08 1.54
C THR A 146 -20.72 -9.92 0.96
N ILE A 147 -20.90 -11.24 0.83
CA ILE A 147 -19.91 -12.10 0.17
C ILE A 147 -19.62 -11.66 -1.28
N PRO A 148 -20.64 -11.29 -2.10
CA PRO A 148 -20.41 -10.71 -3.42
C PRO A 148 -19.56 -9.43 -3.38
N PHE A 149 -19.79 -8.54 -2.41
CA PHE A 149 -18.95 -7.35 -2.22
C PHE A 149 -17.51 -7.72 -1.90
N LEU A 150 -17.29 -8.65 -0.95
CA LEU A 150 -15.94 -9.08 -0.57
C LEU A 150 -15.17 -9.66 -1.76
N ARG A 151 -15.85 -10.39 -2.65
CA ARG A 151 -15.27 -10.89 -3.89
C ARG A 151 -14.82 -9.76 -4.82
N LYS A 152 -15.70 -8.76 -5.05
CA LYS A 152 -15.37 -7.56 -5.85
C LYS A 152 -14.19 -6.79 -5.23
N ALA A 153 -14.19 -6.63 -3.92
CA ALA A 153 -13.14 -5.97 -3.16
C ALA A 153 -11.78 -6.66 -3.36
N VAL A 154 -11.69 -7.98 -3.20
CA VAL A 154 -10.43 -8.74 -3.43
C VAL A 154 -9.92 -8.53 -4.86
N PHE A 155 -10.79 -8.58 -5.85
CA PHE A 155 -10.39 -8.37 -7.25
C PHE A 155 -9.95 -6.92 -7.49
N ALA A 156 -10.65 -5.94 -6.93
CA ALA A 156 -10.26 -4.53 -7.03
C ALA A 156 -8.89 -4.28 -6.40
N MET A 157 -8.54 -4.95 -5.29
CA MET A 157 -7.19 -4.83 -4.71
C MET A 157 -6.12 -5.39 -5.65
N MET A 158 -6.37 -6.53 -6.29
CA MET A 158 -5.42 -7.12 -7.26
C MET A 158 -5.30 -6.30 -8.54
N TYR A 159 -6.41 -5.78 -9.07
CA TYR A 159 -6.36 -4.85 -10.20
C TYR A 159 -5.60 -3.58 -9.85
N GLY A 160 -5.78 -3.04 -8.63
CA GLY A 160 -5.02 -1.91 -8.15
C GLY A 160 -3.52 -2.17 -8.11
N ASP A 161 -3.09 -3.34 -7.61
CA ASP A 161 -1.67 -3.72 -7.61
C ASP A 161 -1.11 -3.77 -9.02
N LEU A 162 -1.82 -4.46 -9.91
CA LEU A 162 -1.41 -4.60 -11.31
C LEU A 162 -1.28 -3.24 -11.98
N ILE A 163 -2.29 -2.37 -11.85
CA ILE A 163 -2.31 -1.01 -12.41
C ILE A 163 -1.14 -0.18 -11.89
N VAL A 164 -0.90 -0.17 -10.57
CA VAL A 164 0.19 0.61 -9.97
C VAL A 164 1.56 0.07 -10.42
N GLN A 165 1.73 -1.24 -10.43
CA GLN A 165 3.01 -1.86 -10.80
C GLN A 165 3.35 -1.70 -12.29
N THR A 166 2.36 -1.76 -13.19
CA THR A 166 2.59 -1.49 -14.62
C THR A 166 2.76 0.00 -14.87
N SER A 167 1.92 0.86 -14.28
CA SER A 167 2.04 2.32 -14.44
C SER A 167 3.39 2.85 -13.95
N ASN A 168 3.93 2.34 -12.84
CA ASN A 168 5.25 2.75 -12.36
C ASN A 168 6.41 2.34 -13.28
N GLN A 169 6.22 1.34 -14.14
CA GLN A 169 7.18 0.95 -15.17
C GLN A 169 7.00 1.72 -16.48
N VAL A 170 5.85 2.35 -16.70
CA VAL A 170 5.55 3.13 -17.92
C VAL A 170 5.77 4.63 -17.69
N ARG A 171 5.20 5.19 -16.62
CA ARG A 171 5.20 6.63 -16.31
C ARG A 171 6.58 7.29 -16.39
N PRO A 172 7.68 6.68 -15.92
CA PRO A 172 9.00 7.30 -16.04
C PRO A 172 9.46 7.48 -17.50
N TYR A 173 8.90 6.73 -18.45
CA TYR A 173 9.35 6.67 -19.83
C TYR A 173 8.29 7.15 -20.83
N GLU A 174 7.10 7.55 -20.38
CA GLU A 174 6.01 7.95 -21.27
C GLU A 174 6.42 9.12 -22.19
N VAL A 175 6.06 9.01 -23.47
CA VAL A 175 6.35 10.06 -24.45
C VAL A 175 5.45 11.28 -24.24
N THR A 176 4.16 11.04 -23.94
CA THR A 176 3.16 12.09 -23.70
C THR A 176 2.90 12.18 -22.19
N PRO A 177 3.29 13.28 -21.53
CA PRO A 177 3.06 13.45 -20.09
C PRO A 177 1.58 13.30 -19.71
N GLY A 178 1.29 12.47 -18.71
CA GLY A 178 -0.06 12.23 -18.19
C GLY A 178 -0.85 11.13 -18.89
N GLN A 179 -0.33 10.54 -19.98
CA GLN A 179 -1.00 9.43 -20.68
C GLN A 179 -1.14 8.19 -19.78
N THR A 180 -0.16 7.94 -18.91
CA THR A 180 -0.24 6.87 -17.92
C THR A 180 -1.37 7.11 -16.92
N ASP A 181 -1.56 8.35 -16.46
CA ASP A 181 -2.62 8.70 -15.50
C ASP A 181 -4.01 8.59 -16.14
N GLU A 182 -4.15 9.02 -17.40
CA GLU A 182 -5.39 8.80 -18.16
C GLU A 182 -5.71 7.30 -18.28
N THR A 183 -4.71 6.47 -18.58
CA THR A 183 -4.88 5.02 -18.71
C THR A 183 -5.27 4.37 -17.38
N ILE A 184 -4.74 4.83 -16.24
CA ILE A 184 -5.18 4.41 -14.90
C ILE A 184 -6.69 4.67 -14.74
N HIS A 185 -7.15 5.88 -15.04
CA HIS A 185 -8.56 6.24 -14.92
C HIS A 185 -9.45 5.40 -15.83
N GLN A 186 -9.06 5.23 -17.11
CA GLN A 186 -9.80 4.40 -18.06
C GLN A 186 -9.87 2.93 -17.61
N CYS A 187 -8.79 2.39 -17.05
CA CYS A 187 -8.78 1.03 -16.50
C CYS A 187 -9.75 0.90 -15.33
N MET A 188 -9.69 1.82 -14.36
CA MET A 188 -10.58 1.81 -13.20
C MET A 188 -12.05 1.88 -13.63
N ASP A 189 -12.41 2.80 -14.51
CA ASP A 189 -13.78 2.99 -14.98
C ASP A 189 -14.30 1.75 -15.72
N ARG A 190 -13.50 1.17 -16.63
CA ARG A 190 -13.88 -0.05 -17.35
C ARG A 190 -14.11 -1.23 -16.40
N LEU A 191 -13.21 -1.45 -15.44
CA LEU A 191 -13.30 -2.56 -14.50
C LEU A 191 -14.53 -2.41 -13.59
N LEU A 192 -14.77 -1.21 -13.06
CA LEU A 192 -15.93 -0.91 -12.23
C LEU A 192 -17.23 -1.07 -13.03
N HIS A 193 -17.29 -0.54 -14.25
CA HIS A 193 -18.45 -0.71 -15.13
C HIS A 193 -18.72 -2.19 -15.47
N GLY A 194 -17.66 -2.97 -15.71
CA GLY A 194 -17.76 -4.41 -15.89
C GLY A 194 -18.37 -5.11 -14.67
N MET A 195 -17.89 -4.77 -13.46
CA MET A 195 -18.44 -5.33 -12.20
C MET A 195 -19.90 -4.95 -11.97
N ASP A 196 -20.33 -3.75 -12.39
CA ASP A 196 -21.73 -3.30 -12.32
C ASP A 196 -22.64 -4.15 -13.22
N GLN A 197 -22.12 -4.61 -14.36
CA GLN A 197 -22.81 -5.51 -15.29
C GLN A 197 -22.72 -6.99 -14.90
N GLY A 198 -22.14 -7.32 -13.74
CA GLY A 198 -21.90 -8.71 -13.33
C GLY A 198 -20.76 -9.41 -14.10
N LYS A 199 -19.95 -8.67 -14.86
CA LYS A 199 -18.78 -9.17 -15.60
C LYS A 199 -17.52 -9.03 -14.73
N GLY A 200 -16.46 -9.77 -15.09
CA GLY A 200 -15.20 -9.70 -14.35
C GLY A 200 -15.26 -10.31 -12.95
N LEU A 201 -16.33 -11.05 -12.63
CA LEU A 201 -16.54 -11.63 -11.30
C LEU A 201 -16.05 -13.07 -11.20
N SER A 202 -15.84 -13.79 -12.30
CA SER A 202 -15.25 -15.14 -12.29
C SER A 202 -13.73 -15.12 -12.38
N TYR A 203 -13.07 -16.22 -11.97
CA TYR A 203 -11.61 -16.34 -12.09
C TYR A 203 -11.11 -16.21 -13.55
N PRO A 204 -11.74 -16.85 -14.57
CA PRO A 204 -11.33 -16.66 -15.97
C PRO A 204 -11.43 -15.21 -16.43
N GLN A 205 -12.56 -14.54 -16.12
CA GLN A 205 -12.75 -13.13 -16.50
C GLN A 205 -11.77 -12.19 -15.76
N MET A 206 -11.40 -12.53 -14.53
CA MET A 206 -10.34 -11.81 -13.81
C MET A 206 -8.99 -11.96 -14.53
N CYS A 207 -8.66 -13.16 -15.03
CA CYS A 207 -7.45 -13.37 -15.82
C CYS A 207 -7.49 -12.58 -17.15
N GLU A 208 -8.65 -12.52 -17.81
CA GLU A 208 -8.84 -11.68 -19.01
C GLU A 208 -8.65 -10.20 -18.70
N ASN A 209 -9.18 -9.73 -17.56
CA ASN A 209 -8.97 -8.36 -17.10
C ASN A 209 -7.50 -8.07 -16.81
N PHE A 210 -6.74 -9.00 -16.21
CA PHE A 210 -5.31 -8.82 -16.01
C PHE A 210 -4.57 -8.62 -17.33
N LYS A 211 -4.85 -9.48 -18.33
CA LYS A 211 -4.26 -9.35 -19.66
C LYS A 211 -4.63 -8.02 -20.33
N TRP A 212 -5.88 -7.58 -20.19
CA TRP A 212 -6.33 -6.32 -20.75
C TRP A 212 -5.65 -5.11 -20.09
N ILE A 213 -5.53 -5.08 -18.76
CA ILE A 213 -4.83 -4.01 -18.02
C ILE A 213 -3.38 -3.93 -18.50
N VAL A 214 -2.70 -5.06 -18.54
CA VAL A 214 -1.31 -5.16 -18.99
C VAL A 214 -1.16 -4.64 -20.43
N GLN A 215 -2.07 -5.03 -21.33
CA GLN A 215 -2.04 -4.55 -22.71
C GLN A 215 -2.24 -3.04 -22.78
N ALA A 216 -3.19 -2.48 -22.02
CA ALA A 216 -3.47 -1.04 -22.01
C ALA A 216 -2.23 -0.22 -21.63
N PHE A 217 -1.44 -0.67 -20.65
CA PHE A 217 -0.18 -0.01 -20.29
C PHE A 217 0.94 -0.26 -21.30
N ARG A 218 0.96 -1.44 -21.95
CA ARG A 218 1.95 -1.76 -22.98
C ARG A 218 1.77 -0.94 -24.26
N ASP A 219 0.53 -0.53 -24.55
CA ASP A 219 0.21 0.29 -25.72
C ASP A 219 0.64 1.76 -25.57
N ILE A 220 1.03 2.20 -24.37
CA ILE A 220 1.55 3.55 -24.14
C ILE A 220 2.96 3.66 -24.76
N PRO A 221 3.19 4.63 -25.67
CA PRO A 221 4.53 4.86 -26.20
C PRO A 221 5.52 5.27 -25.10
N VAL A 222 6.64 4.56 -25.02
CA VAL A 222 7.73 4.82 -24.07
C VAL A 222 9.05 5.10 -24.79
N GLN A 223 9.89 5.95 -24.21
CA GLN A 223 11.20 6.31 -24.74
C GLN A 223 12.23 6.56 -23.64
N GLY A 224 13.51 6.53 -24.05
CA GLY A 224 14.64 6.88 -23.19
C GLY A 224 15.39 5.67 -22.62
N PRO A 225 16.57 5.91 -22.04
CA PRO A 225 17.38 4.85 -21.45
C PRO A 225 16.78 4.38 -20.12
N PRO A 226 17.09 3.15 -19.66
CA PRO A 226 16.71 2.67 -18.34
C PRO A 226 17.09 3.65 -17.22
N LYS A 227 16.15 3.95 -16.34
CA LYS A 227 16.34 4.83 -15.18
C LYS A 227 16.80 4.04 -13.96
N VAL A 228 17.42 4.73 -13.01
CA VAL A 228 17.74 4.13 -11.70
C VAL A 228 16.45 3.71 -11.04
N ARG A 229 16.35 2.41 -10.73
CA ARG A 229 15.20 1.85 -10.01
C ARG A 229 15.37 2.06 -8.51
N VAL A 230 14.30 2.50 -7.85
CA VAL A 230 14.25 2.69 -6.40
C VAL A 230 13.07 1.95 -5.80
N GLY A 231 13.36 0.96 -4.97
CA GLY A 231 12.38 0.21 -4.20
C GLY A 231 11.80 1.03 -3.06
N VAL A 232 10.48 0.99 -2.85
CA VAL A 232 9.83 1.61 -1.69
C VAL A 232 9.18 0.54 -0.83
N VAL A 233 9.71 0.36 0.37
CA VAL A 233 9.21 -0.57 1.39
C VAL A 233 9.04 0.16 2.71
N GLY A 234 8.36 -0.43 3.69
CA GLY A 234 8.27 0.15 5.02
C GLY A 234 6.96 -0.14 5.71
N GLU A 235 6.56 0.75 6.62
CA GLU A 235 5.25 0.67 7.26
C GLU A 235 4.14 0.92 6.23
N ILE A 236 3.10 0.09 6.24
CA ILE A 236 2.08 0.01 5.18
C ILE A 236 1.44 1.36 4.83
N TYR A 237 1.09 2.19 5.82
CA TYR A 237 0.46 3.46 5.54
C TYR A 237 1.44 4.45 4.93
N ILE A 238 2.66 4.56 5.48
CA ILE A 238 3.67 5.48 4.92
C ILE A 238 4.22 4.96 3.58
N LYS A 239 4.33 3.65 3.37
CA LYS A 239 4.75 3.06 2.09
C LYS A 239 3.89 3.56 0.93
N TYR A 240 2.57 3.62 1.13
CA TYR A 240 1.62 3.91 0.04
C TYR A 240 1.03 5.32 0.06
N SER A 241 0.80 5.92 1.24
CA SER A 241 0.06 7.17 1.35
C SER A 241 0.89 8.39 0.93
N PRO A 242 0.46 9.18 -0.08
CA PRO A 242 1.14 10.42 -0.43
C PRO A 242 1.19 11.43 0.72
N LEU A 243 0.16 11.47 1.56
CA LEU A 243 0.12 12.28 2.79
C LEU A 243 1.17 11.80 3.80
N GLY A 244 1.37 10.48 3.89
CA GLY A 244 2.29 9.86 4.84
C GLY A 244 3.77 10.06 4.50
N ASN A 245 4.11 10.01 3.21
CA ASN A 245 5.50 9.96 2.74
C ASN A 245 5.96 11.17 1.94
N ASN A 246 5.18 12.26 1.94
CA ASN A 246 5.43 13.47 1.15
C ASN A 246 5.48 13.19 -0.37
N ASN A 247 4.54 12.35 -0.84
CA ASN A 247 4.39 11.97 -2.24
C ASN A 247 5.68 11.37 -2.85
N LEU A 248 6.28 10.42 -2.12
CA LEU A 248 7.60 9.85 -2.41
C LEU A 248 7.75 9.32 -3.84
N GLU A 249 6.73 8.63 -4.38
CA GLU A 249 6.78 8.12 -5.76
C GLU A 249 6.90 9.25 -6.79
N HIS A 250 6.13 10.33 -6.62
CA HIS A 250 6.22 11.50 -7.48
C HIS A 250 7.56 12.22 -7.33
N PHE A 251 8.09 12.30 -6.11
CA PHE A 251 9.42 12.85 -5.86
C PHE A 251 10.51 12.04 -6.60
N LEU A 252 10.48 10.71 -6.51
CA LEU A 252 11.40 9.83 -7.24
C LEU A 252 11.32 10.02 -8.76
N LEU A 253 10.10 10.15 -9.30
CA LEU A 253 9.88 10.45 -10.72
C LEU A 253 10.49 11.80 -11.11
N SER A 254 10.33 12.83 -10.26
CA SER A 254 10.92 14.16 -10.50
C SER A 254 12.45 14.15 -10.45
N GLU A 255 13.02 13.22 -9.69
CA GLU A 255 14.46 12.94 -9.67
C GLU A 255 14.89 11.95 -10.76
N GLY A 256 14.03 11.66 -11.75
CA GLY A 256 14.39 10.80 -12.88
C GLY A 256 14.64 9.33 -12.51
N ALA A 257 14.08 8.86 -11.40
CA ALA A 257 14.11 7.46 -10.99
C ALA A 257 12.82 6.72 -11.39
N GLU A 258 12.90 5.39 -11.47
CA GLU A 258 11.76 4.49 -11.62
C GLU A 258 11.38 3.92 -10.24
N PRO A 259 10.22 4.28 -9.66
CA PRO A 259 9.77 3.71 -8.40
C PRO A 259 9.35 2.24 -8.57
N VAL A 260 9.73 1.39 -7.62
CA VAL A 260 9.33 -0.02 -7.57
C VAL A 260 8.69 -0.29 -6.22
N VAL A 261 7.36 -0.40 -6.21
CA VAL A 261 6.59 -0.55 -4.97
C VAL A 261 5.96 -1.94 -4.93
N PRO A 262 6.35 -2.82 -3.98
CA PRO A 262 5.70 -4.11 -3.82
C PRO A 262 4.21 -3.95 -3.51
N GLY A 263 3.37 -4.80 -4.12
CA GLY A 263 1.91 -4.71 -4.07
C GLY A 263 1.31 -5.06 -2.71
N LEU A 264 0.04 -4.72 -2.51
CA LEU A 264 -0.68 -5.01 -1.28
C LEU A 264 -1.10 -6.49 -1.19
N THR A 265 -1.21 -7.20 -2.31
CA THR A 265 -1.65 -8.60 -2.38
C THR A 265 -0.80 -9.50 -1.49
N ASP A 266 0.52 -9.32 -1.46
CA ASP A 266 1.40 -10.06 -0.56
C ASP A 266 1.12 -9.80 0.91
N PHE A 267 0.80 -8.55 1.27
CA PHE A 267 0.36 -8.23 2.63
C PHE A 267 -0.97 -8.90 2.98
N ILE A 268 -1.91 -9.00 2.04
CA ILE A 268 -3.18 -9.72 2.24
C ILE A 268 -2.90 -11.21 2.48
N ILE A 269 -2.08 -11.84 1.63
CA ILE A 269 -1.70 -13.25 1.77
C ILE A 269 -0.98 -13.46 3.10
N PHE A 270 -0.03 -12.60 3.46
CA PHE A 270 0.67 -12.60 4.74
C PHE A 270 -0.30 -12.56 5.93
N LYS A 271 -1.33 -11.71 5.90
CA LYS A 271 -2.34 -11.67 6.99
C LYS A 271 -3.17 -12.93 7.10
N ILE A 272 -3.46 -13.61 5.98
CA ILE A 272 -4.15 -14.91 5.99
C ILE A 272 -3.20 -15.98 6.54
N ASN A 273 -1.98 -16.05 6.01
CA ASN A 273 -0.94 -17.00 6.38
C ASN A 273 -0.57 -16.92 7.87
N ASN A 274 -0.49 -15.72 8.44
CA ASN A 274 -0.26 -15.53 9.87
C ASN A 274 -1.28 -16.29 10.74
N ARG A 275 -2.54 -16.45 10.29
CA ARG A 275 -3.55 -17.20 11.05
C ARG A 275 -3.31 -18.70 11.04
N GLU A 276 -2.65 -19.21 10.01
CA GLU A 276 -2.15 -20.59 9.94
C GLU A 276 -0.92 -20.75 10.84
N VAL A 277 0.08 -19.89 10.69
CA VAL A 277 1.31 -19.90 11.52
C VAL A 277 0.98 -19.82 13.01
N ASP A 278 -0.06 -19.07 13.38
CA ASP A 278 -0.54 -18.99 14.76
C ASP A 278 -1.00 -20.33 15.33
N VAL A 279 -1.69 -21.13 14.52
CA VAL A 279 -2.14 -22.46 14.93
C VAL A 279 -0.94 -23.39 15.11
N ASP A 280 0.10 -23.22 14.30
CA ASP A 280 1.30 -24.06 14.37
C ASP A 280 2.21 -23.70 15.54
N LEU A 281 2.37 -22.41 15.83
CA LEU A 281 3.24 -21.95 16.92
C LEU A 281 2.55 -21.94 18.29
N TYR A 282 1.28 -21.55 18.36
CA TYR A 282 0.57 -21.30 19.62
C TYR A 282 -0.60 -22.25 19.86
N GLY A 283 -0.83 -23.20 18.95
CA GLY A 283 -2.00 -24.08 18.97
C GLY A 283 -3.28 -23.39 18.50
N GLY A 284 -4.30 -24.19 18.22
CA GLY A 284 -5.59 -23.69 17.76
C GLY A 284 -6.44 -24.76 17.10
N LYS A 285 -7.63 -24.36 16.62
CA LYS A 285 -8.54 -25.30 15.96
C LYS A 285 -8.02 -25.66 14.57
N TRP A 286 -7.84 -26.96 14.29
CA TRP A 286 -7.40 -27.45 12.97
C TRP A 286 -8.32 -26.99 11.82
N ILE A 287 -9.63 -26.85 12.08
CA ILE A 287 -10.61 -26.35 11.11
C ILE A 287 -10.27 -24.91 10.69
N LYS A 288 -9.89 -24.06 11.65
CA LYS A 288 -9.48 -22.67 11.37
C LYS A 288 -8.25 -22.66 10.45
N LYS A 289 -7.25 -23.48 10.76
CA LYS A 289 -6.06 -23.64 9.91
C LYS A 289 -6.45 -24.05 8.50
N LYS A 290 -7.31 -25.07 8.35
CA LYS A 290 -7.73 -25.57 7.03
C LYS A 290 -8.49 -24.52 6.21
N VAL A 291 -9.37 -23.75 6.84
CA VAL A 291 -10.08 -22.64 6.17
C VAL A 291 -9.10 -21.55 5.71
N CYS A 292 -8.14 -21.16 6.56
CA CYS A 292 -7.10 -20.21 6.20
C CYS A 292 -6.27 -20.71 5.02
N GLN A 293 -5.84 -21.98 5.01
CA GLN A 293 -5.10 -22.58 3.90
C GLN A 293 -5.87 -22.58 2.58
N ILE A 294 -7.17 -22.90 2.60
CA ILE A 294 -8.01 -22.87 1.39
C ILE A 294 -8.09 -21.44 0.84
N PHE A 295 -8.31 -20.47 1.73
CA PHE A 295 -8.38 -19.07 1.34
C PHE A 295 -7.04 -18.53 0.84
N GLU A 296 -5.93 -18.84 1.53
CA GLU A 296 -4.57 -18.49 1.11
C GLU A 296 -4.26 -19.03 -0.28
N ASN A 297 -4.53 -20.32 -0.51
CA ASN A 297 -4.28 -20.97 -1.81
C ASN A 297 -5.11 -20.34 -2.95
N TYR A 298 -6.34 -19.92 -2.67
CA TYR A 298 -7.16 -19.19 -3.64
C TYR A 298 -6.53 -17.84 -4.00
N VAL A 299 -6.14 -17.04 -3.00
CA VAL A 299 -5.53 -15.73 -3.24
C VAL A 299 -4.17 -15.88 -3.94
N LYS A 300 -3.34 -16.87 -3.56
CA LYS A 300 -2.08 -17.21 -4.24
C LYS A 300 -2.28 -17.65 -5.68
N LYS A 301 -3.34 -18.41 -5.97
CA LYS A 301 -3.69 -18.77 -7.36
C LYS A 301 -3.99 -17.51 -8.19
N CYS A 302 -4.76 -16.57 -7.64
CA CYS A 302 -5.03 -15.29 -8.31
C CYS A 302 -3.75 -14.44 -8.46
N GLN A 303 -2.89 -14.39 -7.44
CA GLN A 303 -1.59 -13.71 -7.50
C GLN A 303 -0.72 -14.29 -8.62
N ARG A 304 -0.60 -15.60 -8.73
CA ARG A 304 0.17 -16.26 -9.80
C ARG A 304 -0.36 -15.92 -11.19
N ALA A 305 -1.67 -15.81 -11.35
CA ALA A 305 -2.28 -15.38 -12.62
C ALA A 305 -1.97 -13.91 -12.94
N MET A 306 -1.97 -13.02 -11.93
CA MET A 306 -1.58 -11.62 -12.08
C MET A 306 -0.10 -11.49 -12.48
N ILE A 307 0.80 -12.20 -11.79
CA ILE A 307 2.24 -12.27 -12.08
C ILE A 307 2.48 -12.79 -13.51
N ALA A 308 1.79 -13.87 -13.89
CA ALA A 308 1.91 -14.42 -15.24
C ALA A 308 1.47 -13.42 -16.32
N ALA A 309 0.35 -12.72 -16.10
CA ALA A 309 -0.11 -11.69 -17.04
C ALA A 309 0.91 -10.54 -17.19
N MET A 310 1.52 -10.07 -16.08
CA MET A 310 2.57 -9.06 -16.13
C MET A 310 3.79 -9.53 -16.94
N ALA A 311 4.26 -10.75 -16.66
CA ALA A 311 5.42 -11.34 -17.32
C ALA A 311 5.17 -11.58 -18.82
N GLU A 312 4.01 -12.14 -19.17
CA GLU A 312 3.57 -12.33 -20.57
C GLU A 312 3.49 -11.01 -21.33
N GLY A 313 3.07 -9.93 -20.65
CA GLY A 313 3.06 -8.57 -21.19
C GLY A 313 4.41 -7.88 -21.21
N GLY A 314 5.51 -8.56 -20.86
CA GLY A 314 6.86 -8.00 -20.88
C GLY A 314 7.13 -6.93 -19.81
N PHE A 315 6.31 -6.87 -18.77
CA PHE A 315 6.61 -6.08 -17.56
C PHE A 315 7.46 -6.90 -16.59
N ARG A 316 8.23 -6.21 -15.74
CA ARG A 316 8.85 -6.83 -14.57
C ARG A 316 7.74 -7.25 -13.62
N ALA A 317 7.59 -8.55 -13.46
CA ALA A 317 6.66 -9.15 -12.52
C ALA A 317 7.33 -9.37 -11.15
N PRO A 318 6.61 -9.21 -10.03
CA PRO A 318 7.11 -9.58 -8.71
C PRO A 318 7.23 -11.11 -8.57
N GLY A 319 7.94 -11.57 -7.55
CA GLY A 319 7.96 -12.97 -7.15
C GLY A 319 6.63 -13.40 -6.54
N THR A 320 6.50 -14.69 -6.26
CA THR A 320 5.31 -15.21 -5.57
C THR A 320 5.44 -15.03 -4.06
N PHE A 321 4.32 -15.09 -3.33
CA PHE A 321 4.37 -15.13 -1.86
C PHE A 321 5.24 -16.30 -1.32
N ASP A 322 5.29 -17.42 -2.04
CA ASP A 322 6.15 -18.56 -1.69
C ASP A 322 7.64 -18.22 -1.86
N ASP A 323 7.99 -17.40 -2.85
CA ASP A 323 9.35 -16.89 -3.02
C ASP A 323 9.75 -15.96 -1.87
N LEU A 324 8.84 -15.07 -1.43
CA LEU A 324 9.07 -14.21 -0.27
C LEU A 324 9.32 -15.04 1.00
N ARG A 325 8.52 -16.09 1.24
CA ARG A 325 8.74 -17.05 2.34
C ARG A 325 10.07 -17.78 2.20
N ARG A 326 10.49 -18.12 0.99
CA ARG A 326 11.80 -18.76 0.78
C ARG A 326 12.95 -17.80 1.07
N LEU A 327 12.84 -16.55 0.63
CA LEU A 327 13.88 -15.53 0.78
C LEU A 327 14.14 -15.19 2.25
N ILE A 328 13.12 -15.19 3.10
CA ILE A 328 13.27 -14.78 4.50
C ILE A 328 13.98 -15.80 5.40
N HIS A 329 14.10 -17.06 4.95
CA HIS A 329 14.80 -18.09 5.71
C HIS A 329 16.27 -17.69 5.98
N GLY A 330 16.68 -17.78 7.25
CA GLY A 330 18.01 -17.35 7.70
C GLY A 330 18.07 -15.90 8.23
N TYR A 331 17.00 -15.11 8.07
CA TYR A 331 16.91 -13.74 8.56
C TYR A 331 15.95 -13.59 9.74
N LEU A 332 14.66 -13.87 9.52
CA LEU A 332 13.61 -13.74 10.53
C LEU A 332 12.70 -14.96 10.52
N GLY A 333 12.28 -15.40 11.72
CA GLY A 333 11.26 -16.44 11.84
C GLY A 333 9.86 -15.91 11.53
N GLU A 334 8.98 -16.79 11.02
CA GLU A 334 7.59 -16.45 10.67
C GLU A 334 6.74 -15.99 11.85
N GLY A 335 7.18 -16.26 13.09
CA GLY A 335 6.59 -15.71 14.31
C GLY A 335 6.72 -14.19 14.44
N ASN A 336 7.65 -13.55 13.71
CA ASN A 336 7.75 -12.10 13.62
C ASN A 336 6.66 -11.53 12.69
N LYS A 337 5.44 -11.39 13.22
CA LYS A 337 4.23 -11.05 12.44
C LYS A 337 3.56 -9.72 12.80
N MET A 338 4.16 -8.96 13.73
CA MET A 338 3.61 -7.67 14.14
C MET A 338 3.86 -6.61 13.07
N GLY A 339 2.87 -5.75 12.79
CA GLY A 339 2.94 -4.83 11.66
C GLY A 339 3.01 -5.60 10.34
N GLU A 340 4.02 -5.30 9.53
CA GLU A 340 4.40 -6.00 8.31
C GLU A 340 5.20 -7.27 8.62
N GLY A 341 5.83 -7.36 9.79
CA GLY A 341 6.58 -8.53 10.23
C GLY A 341 7.70 -8.92 9.28
N TRP A 342 7.92 -10.23 9.15
CA TRP A 342 8.96 -10.81 8.29
C TRP A 342 8.79 -10.46 6.81
N LEU A 343 7.57 -10.12 6.37
CA LEU A 343 7.28 -9.74 4.98
C LEU A 343 8.09 -8.51 4.55
N LEU A 344 8.26 -7.52 5.41
CA LEU A 344 8.98 -6.29 5.06
C LEU A 344 10.44 -6.56 4.68
N THR A 345 11.13 -7.42 5.44
CA THR A 345 12.50 -7.83 5.10
C THR A 345 12.52 -8.69 3.83
N ALA A 346 11.51 -9.54 3.63
CA ALA A 346 11.38 -10.36 2.42
C ALA A 346 11.19 -9.49 1.17
N GLU A 347 10.40 -8.42 1.25
CA GLU A 347 10.25 -7.43 0.17
C GLU A 347 11.60 -6.76 -0.18
N MET A 348 12.43 -6.43 0.83
CA MET A 348 13.77 -5.90 0.57
C MET A 348 14.65 -6.91 -0.16
N LEU A 349 14.60 -8.17 0.26
CA LEU A 349 15.33 -9.26 -0.40
C LEU A 349 14.86 -9.43 -1.85
N GLU A 350 13.55 -9.47 -2.09
CA GLU A 350 12.99 -9.55 -3.45
C GLU A 350 13.46 -8.40 -4.34
N LEU A 351 13.45 -7.17 -3.82
CA LEU A 351 13.95 -6.00 -4.55
C LEU A 351 15.43 -6.13 -4.89
N ILE A 352 16.27 -6.59 -3.96
CA ILE A 352 17.69 -6.85 -4.19
C ILE A 352 17.89 -7.91 -5.30
N HIS A 353 17.17 -9.04 -5.21
CA HIS A 353 17.28 -10.16 -6.17
C HIS A 353 16.68 -9.84 -7.54
N SER A 354 15.71 -8.93 -7.62
CA SER A 354 15.08 -8.47 -8.88
C SER A 354 15.81 -7.28 -9.54
N GLY A 355 17.01 -6.94 -9.05
CA GLY A 355 17.86 -5.89 -9.60
C GLY A 355 17.44 -4.47 -9.23
N THR A 356 16.72 -4.30 -8.11
CA THR A 356 16.39 -3.00 -7.52
C THR A 356 17.08 -2.83 -6.16
N PRO A 357 18.43 -2.75 -6.12
CA PRO A 357 19.19 -2.71 -4.87
C PRO A 357 19.09 -1.38 -4.12
N ASN A 358 18.64 -0.30 -4.77
CA ASN A 358 18.41 0.99 -4.12
C ASN A 358 17.03 0.97 -3.46
N ILE A 359 16.97 0.97 -2.13
CA ILE A 359 15.71 0.78 -1.38
C ILE A 359 15.52 1.90 -0.37
N VAL A 360 14.41 2.62 -0.48
CA VAL A 360 13.92 3.53 0.55
C VAL A 360 13.01 2.74 1.49
N CYS A 361 13.47 2.56 2.72
CA CYS A 361 12.66 2.00 3.80
C CYS A 361 11.95 3.15 4.55
N THR A 362 10.66 3.32 4.31
CA THR A 362 9.85 4.37 4.91
C THR A 362 9.49 4.02 6.35
N GLN A 363 9.99 4.83 7.28
CA GLN A 363 9.90 4.56 8.71
C GLN A 363 9.15 5.67 9.45
N PRO A 364 7.91 5.45 9.88
CA PRO A 364 7.25 6.40 10.74
C PRO A 364 7.76 6.35 12.17
N PHE A 365 7.78 7.50 12.84
CA PHE A 365 7.91 7.57 14.29
C PHE A 365 6.89 6.67 15.00
N GLY A 366 7.34 5.99 16.04
CA GLY A 366 6.50 5.12 16.88
C GLY A 366 6.13 3.76 16.27
N CYS A 367 6.64 3.40 15.08
CA CYS A 367 6.43 2.08 14.47
C CYS A 367 7.50 1.06 14.88
N LEU A 368 7.39 0.53 16.09
CA LEU A 368 8.32 -0.47 16.64
C LEU A 368 8.56 -1.68 15.71
N PRO A 369 7.54 -2.28 15.05
CA PRO A 369 7.79 -3.40 14.16
C PRO A 369 8.76 -3.05 13.03
N ASN A 370 8.57 -1.93 12.35
CA ASN A 370 9.44 -1.49 11.27
C ASN A 370 10.88 -1.18 11.75
N HIS A 371 11.03 -0.64 12.96
CA HIS A 371 12.37 -0.48 13.55
C HIS A 371 13.12 -1.80 13.70
N ILE A 372 12.43 -2.89 14.03
CA ILE A 372 13.03 -4.21 14.25
C ILE A 372 13.27 -4.94 12.92
N VAL A 373 12.20 -5.13 12.13
CA VAL A 373 12.25 -5.99 10.93
C VAL A 373 12.67 -5.21 9.68
N GLY A 374 12.47 -3.90 9.65
CA GLY A 374 12.93 -3.03 8.57
C GLY A 374 14.35 -2.54 8.83
N LYS A 375 14.47 -1.48 9.63
CA LYS A 375 15.77 -0.82 9.92
C LYS A 375 16.77 -1.74 10.61
N GLY A 376 16.32 -2.60 11.53
CA GLY A 376 17.18 -3.55 12.24
C GLY A 376 17.83 -4.60 11.33
N MET A 377 17.21 -4.92 10.18
CA MET A 377 17.72 -5.90 9.23
C MET A 377 18.68 -5.32 8.20
N ILE A 378 18.71 -3.99 8.03
CA ILE A 378 19.52 -3.32 6.99
C ILE A 378 21.00 -3.74 7.06
N ARG A 379 21.58 -3.82 8.26
CA ARG A 379 22.99 -4.19 8.42
C ARG A 379 23.25 -5.62 7.94
N LYS A 380 22.42 -6.57 8.37
CA LYS A 380 22.55 -7.98 7.95
C LYS A 380 22.36 -8.14 6.44
N LEU A 381 21.38 -7.45 5.85
CA LEU A 381 21.19 -7.44 4.40
C LEU A 381 22.38 -6.83 3.66
N LYS A 382 22.99 -5.77 4.19
CA LYS A 382 24.18 -5.15 3.60
C LYS A 382 25.42 -6.03 3.71
N ASP A 383 25.57 -6.78 4.80
CA ASP A 383 26.67 -7.73 4.98
C ASP A 383 26.57 -8.88 3.95
N ASP A 384 25.35 -9.37 3.70
CA ASP A 384 25.11 -10.47 2.73
C ASP A 384 25.03 -9.97 1.27
N TYR A 385 24.61 -8.74 1.05
CA TYR A 385 24.50 -8.07 -0.25
C TYR A 385 25.18 -6.69 -0.22
N PRO A 386 26.52 -6.61 -0.34
CA PRO A 386 27.27 -5.36 -0.21
C PRO A 386 26.91 -4.28 -1.24
N TYR A 387 26.37 -4.70 -2.39
CA TYR A 387 25.88 -3.81 -3.45
C TYR A 387 24.50 -3.21 -3.15
N SER A 388 23.80 -3.66 -2.11
CA SER A 388 22.52 -3.08 -1.69
C SER A 388 22.71 -1.69 -1.10
N ASN A 389 21.86 -0.76 -1.51
CA ASN A 389 21.87 0.64 -1.09
C ASN A 389 20.53 0.96 -0.42
N ILE A 390 20.41 0.58 0.86
CA ILE A 390 19.18 0.72 1.63
C ILE A 390 19.28 1.94 2.55
N VAL A 391 18.35 2.87 2.44
CA VAL A 391 18.24 4.04 3.33
C VAL A 391 16.91 4.01 4.08
N ALA A 392 16.96 4.10 5.41
CA ALA A 392 15.77 4.28 6.24
C ALA A 392 15.43 5.76 6.34
N ILE A 393 14.26 6.18 5.84
CA ILE A 393 13.79 7.56 5.90
C ILE A 393 12.75 7.69 7.01
N ASP A 394 13.07 8.50 8.01
CA ASP A 394 12.22 8.73 9.17
C ASP A 394 11.14 9.80 8.85
N TYR A 395 9.87 9.43 9.05
CA TYR A 395 8.70 10.29 8.88
C TYR A 395 8.06 10.56 10.25
N ASP A 396 8.04 11.82 10.64
CA ASP A 396 7.50 12.26 11.92
C ASP A 396 7.00 13.72 11.84
N PRO A 397 6.22 14.20 12.82
CA PRO A 397 5.66 15.55 12.80
C PRO A 397 6.69 16.70 12.81
N SER A 398 7.91 16.42 13.26
CA SER A 398 8.99 17.40 13.43
C SER A 398 10.05 17.35 12.33
N ALA A 399 10.16 16.22 11.62
CA ALA A 399 11.08 16.06 10.51
C ALA A 399 10.70 16.98 9.34
N THR A 400 11.67 17.73 8.84
CA THR A 400 11.47 18.56 7.65
C THR A 400 11.50 17.68 6.39
N GLN A 401 10.58 17.97 5.46
CA GLN A 401 10.55 17.33 4.14
C GLN A 401 11.92 17.43 3.43
N ILE A 402 12.58 18.60 3.51
CA ILE A 402 13.89 18.84 2.91
C ILE A 402 14.95 17.84 3.42
N ASN A 403 14.95 17.51 4.71
CA ASN A 403 15.91 16.55 5.26
C ASN A 403 15.69 15.14 4.68
N GLN A 404 14.43 14.72 4.51
CA GLN A 404 14.08 13.43 3.92
C GLN A 404 14.49 13.38 2.45
N GLU A 405 14.15 14.41 1.68
CA GLU A 405 14.50 14.54 0.26
C GLU A 405 16.01 14.54 0.03
N ASN A 406 16.78 15.26 0.86
CA ASN A 406 18.24 15.31 0.74
C ASN A 406 18.89 13.94 0.94
N ARG A 407 18.39 13.13 1.87
CA ARG A 407 18.89 11.76 2.09
C ARG A 407 18.60 10.86 0.89
N ILE A 408 17.43 11.00 0.26
CA ILE A 408 17.07 10.27 -0.96
C ILE A 408 17.91 10.75 -2.15
N LYS A 409 18.13 12.07 -2.29
CA LYS A 409 19.01 12.64 -3.33
C LYS A 409 20.44 12.12 -3.23
N LEU A 410 20.98 12.05 -2.01
CA LEU A 410 22.31 11.48 -1.77
C LEU A 410 22.38 10.01 -2.18
N MET A 411 21.36 9.23 -1.83
CA MET A 411 21.23 7.83 -2.24
C MET A 411 21.19 7.70 -3.77
N LEU A 412 20.40 8.53 -4.46
CA LEU A 412 20.31 8.56 -5.92
C LEU A 412 21.62 8.97 -6.59
N ALA A 413 22.35 9.93 -6.01
CA ALA A 413 23.66 10.33 -6.51
C ALA A 413 24.65 9.16 -6.48
N ASN A 414 24.70 8.41 -5.38
CA ASN A 414 25.50 7.20 -5.27
C ASN A 414 25.07 6.12 -6.28
N ALA A 415 23.75 5.89 -6.43
CA ALA A 415 23.21 4.93 -7.37
C ALA A 415 23.61 5.25 -8.83
N ARG A 416 23.55 6.53 -9.21
CA ARG A 416 23.97 6.99 -10.54
C ARG A 416 25.47 6.86 -10.76
N ALA A 417 26.29 7.06 -9.72
CA ALA A 417 27.73 6.87 -9.81
C ALA A 417 28.08 5.39 -10.06
N LEU A 418 27.50 4.48 -9.29
CA LEU A 418 27.68 3.03 -9.45
C LEU A 418 27.23 2.55 -10.84
N ALA A 419 26.07 3.01 -11.32
CA ALA A 419 25.58 2.65 -12.65
C ALA A 419 26.52 3.12 -13.79
N LYS A 420 27.18 4.26 -13.62
CA LYS A 420 28.18 4.77 -14.60
C LYS A 420 29.46 3.95 -14.57
N GLU A 421 29.92 3.55 -13.39
CA GLU A 421 31.11 2.70 -13.23
C GLU A 421 30.90 1.31 -13.86
N GLU A 422 29.75 0.68 -13.62
CA GLU A 422 29.39 -0.60 -14.24
C GLU A 422 29.35 -0.48 -15.77
N SER A 423 28.68 0.57 -16.29
CA SER A 423 28.60 0.82 -17.74
C SER A 423 29.98 1.00 -18.38
N ALA A 424 30.90 1.71 -17.70
CA ALA A 424 32.26 1.94 -18.17
C ALA A 424 33.11 0.65 -18.19
N GLN A 425 32.86 -0.29 -17.27
CA GLN A 425 33.56 -1.58 -17.23
C GLN A 425 33.05 -2.58 -18.27
N THR A 426 31.78 -2.47 -18.69
CA THR A 426 31.18 -3.33 -19.73
C THR A 426 31.32 -2.82 -21.16
N ALA A 427 31.86 -1.63 -21.38
CA ALA A 427 32.10 -1.12 -22.73
C ALA A 427 33.22 -1.94 -23.43
N PRO A 428 33.02 -2.44 -24.67
CA PRO A 428 34.07 -3.17 -25.36
C PRO A 428 35.29 -2.27 -25.54
N GLN A 429 36.46 -2.73 -25.11
CA GLN A 429 37.74 -2.09 -25.42
C GLN A 429 37.82 -1.94 -26.94
N ALA A 430 37.78 -0.71 -27.43
CA ALA A 430 38.02 -0.42 -28.83
C ALA A 430 39.36 -1.05 -29.21
N ALA A 431 39.33 -1.94 -30.18
CA ALA A 431 40.52 -2.61 -30.70
C ALA A 431 41.53 -1.53 -31.12
N GLU A 432 42.68 -1.48 -30.44
CA GLU A 432 43.81 -0.69 -30.88
C GLU A 432 44.18 -1.14 -32.30
N ASP A 433 44.13 -0.15 -33.20
CA ASP A 433 44.41 -0.23 -34.62
C ASP A 433 45.76 -0.93 -34.85
N ARG A 434 45.72 -2.19 -35.31
CA ARG A 434 46.92 -2.86 -35.83
C ARG A 434 47.22 -2.24 -37.19
N THR A 435 48.18 -1.33 -37.21
CA THR A 435 48.81 -0.80 -38.42
C THR A 435 49.31 -1.97 -39.28
N PRO A 436 48.97 -2.06 -40.57
CA PRO A 436 49.53 -3.10 -41.43
C PRO A 436 50.99 -2.76 -41.71
N VAL A 437 51.89 -3.69 -41.35
CA VAL A 437 53.28 -3.69 -41.81
C VAL A 437 53.25 -4.00 -43.31
N GLY A 438 53.68 -3.03 -44.12
CA GLY A 438 53.80 -3.19 -45.57
C GLY A 438 54.85 -4.23 -45.97
N VAL A 439 54.57 -4.91 -47.08
CA VAL A 439 55.54 -5.66 -47.90
C VAL A 439 55.43 -5.13 -49.32
#